data_AF-A0A519LYG8-F1
#
_entry.id   AF-A0A519LYG8-F1
#
_cell.length_a   1.000
_cell.length_b   1.000
_cell.length_c   1.000
_cell.angle_alpha   90.00
_cell.angle_beta   90.00
_cell.angle_gamma   90.00
#
_symmetry.space_group_name_H-M   'P 1'
#
loop_
_entity.id
_entity.type
_entity.pdbx_description
1 polymer ?
#
loop_
_entity_poly.entity_id
_entity_poly.type
_entity_poly.pdbx_seq_one_letter_code
_entity_poly.pdbx_strand_id
1 'polypeptide(L)' 'IVPTAAQLDDCGWVANRWCELLPVPLELKQRLMELDNPLVRLELVGDVLERTGIAPTQ' A
#
# COMPACT_ATOMS: atom_id res chain seq x y z
N ILE A 1 11.13 -11.36 -5.53
CA ILE A 1 11.90 -10.33 -6.28
C ILE A 1 12.24 -9.24 -5.28
N VAL A 2 13.50 -8.87 -5.16
CA VAL A 2 13.92 -7.76 -4.28
C VAL A 2 13.77 -6.45 -5.06
N PRO A 3 13.10 -5.42 -4.52
CA PRO A 3 12.99 -4.13 -5.20
C PRO A 3 14.35 -3.46 -5.46
N THR A 4 14.41 -2.66 -6.53
CA THR A 4 15.50 -1.70 -6.72
C THR A 4 15.26 -0.43 -5.90
N ALA A 5 16.30 0.38 -5.66
CA ALA A 5 16.15 1.67 -4.96
C ALA A 5 15.14 2.59 -5.66
N ALA A 6 15.23 2.70 -6.99
CA ALA A 6 14.29 3.51 -7.78
C ALA A 6 12.83 3.06 -7.66
N GLN A 7 12.58 1.76 -7.43
CA GLN A 7 11.24 1.24 -7.18
C GLN A 7 10.73 1.58 -5.78
N LEU A 8 11.62 1.66 -4.79
CA LEU A 8 11.27 2.10 -3.44
C LEU A 8 11.00 3.60 -3.36
N ASP A 9 11.61 4.40 -4.23
CA ASP A 9 11.35 5.84 -4.36
C ASP A 9 10.05 6.15 -5.14
N ASP A 10 9.44 5.15 -5.80
CA ASP A 10 8.18 5.29 -6.52
C ASP A 10 6.99 4.92 -5.62
N CYS A 11 6.26 5.94 -5.18
CA CYS A 11 5.06 5.76 -4.34
C CYS A 11 4.00 4.85 -4.97
N GLY A 12 3.84 4.85 -6.29
CA GLY A 12 2.89 3.99 -7.00
C GLY A 12 3.34 2.54 -6.98
N TRP A 13 4.63 2.28 -7.18
CA TRP A 13 5.19 0.94 -7.07
C TRP A 13 5.03 0.40 -5.64
N VAL A 14 5.42 1.18 -4.64
CA VAL A 14 5.35 0.79 -3.22
C VAL A 14 3.90 0.51 -2.80
N ALA A 15 2.97 1.41 -3.09
CA ALA A 15 1.55 1.24 -2.72
C ALA A 15 0.94 -0.03 -3.32
N ASN A 16 1.24 -0.32 -4.60
CA ASN A 16 0.73 -1.52 -5.27
C ASN A 16 1.27 -2.81 -4.64
N ARG A 17 2.58 -2.85 -4.34
CA ARG A 17 3.20 -4.01 -3.70
C ARG A 17 2.64 -4.27 -2.31
N TRP A 18 2.39 -3.23 -1.53
CA TRP A 18 1.74 -3.36 -0.23
C TRP A 18 0.28 -3.80 -0.37
N CYS A 19 -0.48 -3.23 -1.32
CA CYS A 19 -1.88 -3.59 -1.53
C CYS A 19 -2.06 -5.08 -1.87
N GLU A 20 -1.12 -5.69 -2.62
CA GLU A 20 -1.11 -7.13 -2.86
C GLU A 20 -0.94 -7.94 -1.56
N LEU A 21 -0.02 -7.51 -0.70
CA LEU A 21 0.37 -8.20 0.54
C LEU A 21 -0.64 -8.00 1.69
N LEU A 22 -1.44 -6.93 1.66
CA LEU A 22 -2.38 -6.63 2.72
C LEU A 22 -3.41 -7.76 2.93
N PRO A 23 -3.64 -8.22 4.17
CA PRO A 23 -4.65 -9.23 4.48
C PRO A 23 -6.05 -8.61 4.60
N VAL A 24 -6.52 -7.94 3.54
CA VAL A 24 -7.80 -7.23 3.50
C VAL A 24 -8.74 -7.84 2.45
N PRO A 25 -10.07 -7.63 2.56
CA PRO A 25 -11.03 -8.10 1.57
C PRO A 25 -10.68 -7.59 0.16
N LEU A 26 -10.93 -8.43 -0.85
CA LEU A 26 -10.65 -8.12 -2.25
C LEU A 26 -11.32 -6.82 -2.73
N GLU A 27 -12.51 -6.52 -2.22
CA GLU A 27 -13.22 -5.28 -2.56
C GLU A 27 -12.48 -4.04 -2.06
N LEU A 28 -11.86 -4.09 -0.88
CA LEU A 28 -11.03 -2.99 -0.37
C LEU A 28 -9.75 -2.84 -1.20
N LYS A 29 -9.12 -3.96 -1.62
CA LYS A 29 -7.98 -3.91 -2.54
C LYS A 29 -8.34 -3.23 -3.85
N GLN A 30 -9.48 -3.57 -4.43
CA GLN A 30 -9.96 -2.95 -5.68
C GLN A 30 -10.16 -1.44 -5.50
N ARG A 31 -10.87 -1.01 -4.44
CA ARG A 31 -11.08 0.42 -4.16
C ARG A 31 -9.77 1.19 -3.97
N LEU A 32 -8.76 0.59 -3.33
CA LEU A 32 -7.44 1.21 -3.20
C LEU A 32 -6.73 1.31 -4.57
N MET A 33 -6.82 0.27 -5.40
CA MET A 33 -6.16 0.23 -6.71
C MET A 33 -6.83 1.11 -7.77
N GLU A 34 -8.11 1.46 -7.58
CA GLU A 34 -8.87 2.41 -8.40
C GLU A 34 -8.49 3.89 -8.15
N LEU A 35 -7.74 4.21 -7.08
CA LEU A 35 -7.36 5.59 -6.77
C LEU A 35 -6.36 6.15 -7.78
N ASP A 36 -6.73 7.16 -8.56
CA ASP A 36 -5.85 7.75 -9.58
C ASP A 36 -4.55 8.35 -9.03
N ASN A 37 -4.57 8.86 -7.78
CA ASN A 37 -3.40 9.45 -7.16
C ASN A 37 -2.59 8.40 -6.36
N PRO A 38 -1.35 8.08 -6.77
CA PRO A 38 -0.53 7.07 -6.10
C PRO A 38 -0.10 7.48 -4.69
N LEU A 39 0.00 8.77 -4.38
CA LEU A 39 0.32 9.26 -3.02
C LEU A 39 -0.83 8.98 -2.07
N VAL A 40 -2.06 9.33 -2.47
CA VAL A 40 -3.27 9.07 -1.67
C VAL A 40 -3.45 7.57 -1.44
N ARG A 41 -3.19 6.77 -2.46
CA ARG A 41 -3.20 5.30 -2.34
C ARG A 41 -2.21 4.82 -1.29
N LEU A 42 -0.99 5.36 -1.28
CA LEU A 42 0.05 4.98 -0.33
C LEU A 42 -0.32 5.36 1.10
N GLU A 43 -0.88 6.56 1.32
CA GLU A 43 -1.35 7.01 2.64
C GLU A 43 -2.42 6.05 3.20
N LEU A 44 -3.43 5.71 2.40
CA LEU A 44 -4.49 4.80 2.83
C LEU A 44 -4.00 3.37 3.08
N VAL A 45 -3.02 2.90 2.29
CA VAL A 45 -2.34 1.63 2.57
C VAL A 45 -1.63 1.69 3.92
N GLY A 46 -0.98 2.80 4.25
CA GLY A 46 -0.38 3.08 5.55
C GLY A 46 -1.40 2.98 6.70
N ASP A 47 -2.53 3.69 6.58
CA ASP A 47 -3.61 3.65 7.58
C ASP A 47 -4.12 2.22 7.81
N VAL A 48 -4.23 1.42 6.74
CA VAL A 48 -4.66 0.02 6.84
C VAL A 48 -3.61 -0.83 7.56
N LEU A 49 -2.32 -0.61 7.33
CA LEU A 49 -1.24 -1.30 8.03
C LEU A 49 -1.23 -0.98 9.54
N GLU A 50 -1.49 0.27 9.92
CA GLU A 50 -1.64 0.68 11.32
C GLU A 50 -2.86 0.03 11.97
N ARG A 51 -4.01 0.08 11.29
CA ARG A 51 -5.26 -0.52 11.79
C ARG A 51 -5.21 -2.04 11.95
N THR A 52 -4.37 -2.71 11.16
CA THR A 52 -4.16 -4.16 11.24
C THR A 52 -3.09 -4.56 12.24
N GLY A 53 -2.40 -3.59 12.88
CA GLY A 53 -1.32 -3.83 13.83
C GLY A 53 -0.05 -4.38 13.18
N ILE A 54 0.10 -4.24 11.86
CA ILE A 54 1.28 -4.68 11.11
C ILE A 54 2.37 -3.59 11.14
N ALA A 55 1.96 -2.32 11.05
CA ALA A 55 2.87 -1.21 11.24
C ALA A 55 3.25 -1.09 12.73
N PRO A 56 4.52 -0.76 13.06
CA PRO A 56 4.88 -0.43 14.43
C PRO A 56 3.98 0.72 14.90
N THR A 57 3.25 0.49 15.99
CA THR A 57 2.51 1.54 16.68
C THR A 57 3.54 2.54 17.16
N GLN A 58 3.62 3.71 16.52
CA GLN A 58 4.50 4.77 16.99
C GLN A 58 3.96 5.36 18.30
#